data_AF-A0A6M1Z5K9-F1
#
_entry.id   AF-A0A6M1Z5K9-F1
#
_cell.length_a   1.000
_cell.length_b   1.000
_cell.length_c   1.000
_cell.angle_alpha   90.00
_cell.angle_beta   90.00
_cell.angle_gamma   90.00
#
_symmetry.space_group_name_H-M   'P 1'
#
loop_
_entity.id
_entity.type
_entity.pdbx_description
1 polymer ?
#
loop_
_entity_poly.entity_id
_entity_poly.type
_entity_poly.pdbx_seq_one_letter_code
_entity_poly.pdbx_strand_id
1 'polypeptide(L)'
;MKLYPKINRNKLAYYLIRVVTFPLMYMPFKVIHKIGKVLGFFAYFVLREYRKRTLSNLALANDLKLSNPQIKKIAIQSFQNLAITVLEYPKLYSKKDLSKIIKCDNPELANKLYSEKKGIIFFCAHQSNWEVLFLDGTSRMQGIAIGRPIKNKKLYKWIIKIREKMGGRIITPKNALKEGLRNLKKGVFMGIVGDQSMPDSSYYFPFLGRRAWTSTAPALLSYKTNCPIIVATTRRINGGYRIHYSDPIWPDQKEPLEKELKRLMNNSLSLLQQTIKERPFEWLWQHNRWKQQTPRVIYKRFRHDCICIILPKKRDDFEKIIKHLPILKSIYNRDFIFLLCPKKYKNEPLIVSDDVIYYKNYKDTLLNDYRFKLVYNFTPYTKIKKHFLKLSAFEVITIEKLQKIALKKLEKHQIFDLSKVFEAAICRKPLSQNQ
;
A
#
# COMPACT_ATOMS: atom_id res chain seq x y z
N MET A 1 -44.57 -17.95 3.67
CA MET A 1 -44.05 -16.97 4.65
C MET A 1 -42.86 -17.58 5.41
N LYS A 2 -41.61 -17.37 4.98
CA LYS A 2 -40.41 -17.85 5.71
C LYS A 2 -39.89 -16.75 6.62
N LEU A 3 -40.43 -16.70 7.84
CA LEU A 3 -39.97 -15.84 8.94
C LEU A 3 -38.67 -16.41 9.54
N TYR A 4 -37.56 -16.20 8.85
CA TYR A 4 -36.24 -16.27 9.50
C TYR A 4 -35.61 -14.88 9.38
N PRO A 5 -35.35 -14.17 10.50
CA PRO A 5 -34.65 -12.90 10.41
C PRO A 5 -33.27 -13.17 9.79
N LYS A 6 -33.01 -12.63 8.59
CA LYS A 6 -31.71 -12.71 7.91
C LYS A 6 -30.64 -12.28 8.92
N ILE A 7 -29.88 -13.25 9.44
CA ILE A 7 -28.80 -12.99 10.38
C ILE A 7 -27.88 -11.95 9.73
N ASN A 8 -27.82 -10.77 10.33
CA ASN A 8 -26.97 -9.70 9.82
C ASN A 8 -25.51 -10.12 9.99
N ARG A 9 -24.89 -10.63 8.92
CA ARG A 9 -23.52 -11.17 8.91
C ARG A 9 -22.50 -10.21 9.54
N ASN A 10 -22.68 -8.89 9.36
CA ASN A 10 -21.81 -7.89 9.98
C ASN A 10 -22.00 -7.81 11.50
N LYS A 11 -23.24 -7.95 11.98
CA LYS A 11 -23.57 -8.01 13.41
C LYS A 11 -22.97 -9.27 14.04
N LEU A 12 -23.15 -10.43 13.42
CA LEU A 12 -22.58 -11.69 13.89
C LEU A 12 -21.04 -11.63 13.93
N ALA A 13 -20.41 -11.21 12.84
CA ALA A 13 -18.95 -11.06 12.78
C ALA A 13 -18.42 -10.10 13.86
N TYR A 14 -19.13 -9.00 14.13
CA TYR A 14 -18.77 -8.08 15.21
C TYR A 14 -18.79 -8.75 16.59
N TYR A 15 -19.87 -9.47 16.93
CA TYR A 15 -19.96 -10.13 18.24
C TYR A 15 -18.94 -11.25 18.37
N LEU A 16 -18.71 -12.04 17.31
CA LEU A 16 -17.67 -13.06 17.30
C LEU A 16 -16.29 -12.45 17.57
N ILE A 17 -15.93 -11.37 16.86
CA ILE A 17 -14.68 -10.64 17.11
C ILE A 17 -14.61 -10.19 18.57
N ARG A 18 -15.68 -9.61 19.11
CA ARG A 18 -15.70 -9.10 20.49
C ARG A 18 -15.54 -10.21 21.54
N VAL A 19 -16.22 -11.34 21.38
CA VAL A 19 -16.11 -12.50 22.27
C VAL A 19 -14.69 -13.08 22.23
N VAL A 20 -14.17 -13.34 21.03
CA VAL A 20 -12.83 -13.92 20.84
C VAL A 20 -11.73 -13.01 21.37
N THR A 21 -11.90 -11.68 21.23
CA THR A 21 -10.87 -10.72 21.62
C THR A 21 -11.04 -10.14 23.03
N PHE A 22 -12.14 -10.45 23.73
CA PHE A 22 -12.39 -9.96 25.10
C PHE A 22 -11.31 -10.38 26.11
N PRO A 23 -10.85 -11.64 26.17
CA PRO A 23 -9.80 -12.05 27.11
C PRO A 23 -8.48 -11.28 26.94
N LEU A 24 -8.19 -10.80 25.73
CA LEU A 24 -6.97 -10.06 25.41
C LEU A 24 -6.87 -8.73 26.18
N MET A 25 -8.00 -8.19 26.66
CA MET A 25 -8.02 -6.97 27.49
C MET A 25 -7.21 -7.15 28.78
N TYR A 26 -7.22 -8.34 29.37
CA TYR A 26 -6.57 -8.62 30.66
C TYR A 26 -5.14 -9.11 30.52
N MET A 27 -4.77 -9.69 29.36
CA MET A 27 -3.45 -10.27 29.13
C MET A 27 -2.31 -9.24 29.04
N PRO A 28 -1.08 -9.54 29.50
CA PRO A 28 0.10 -8.69 29.26
C PRO A 28 0.41 -8.52 27.76
N PHE A 29 0.99 -7.38 27.37
CA PHE A 29 1.38 -7.14 25.96
C PHE A 29 2.29 -8.25 25.40
N LYS A 30 3.22 -8.77 26.20
CA LYS A 30 4.10 -9.88 25.80
C LYS A 30 3.32 -11.13 25.35
N VAL A 31 2.19 -11.42 26.00
CA VAL A 31 1.35 -12.58 25.64
C VAL A 31 0.59 -12.29 24.35
N ILE A 32 -0.02 -11.11 24.21
CA ILE A 32 -0.67 -10.67 22.97
C ILE A 32 0.30 -10.73 21.79
N HIS A 33 1.55 -10.32 22.00
CA HIS A 33 2.61 -10.37 20.99
C HIS A 33 2.93 -11.79 20.56
N LYS A 34 3.05 -12.73 21.51
CA LYS A 34 3.24 -14.16 21.20
C LYS A 34 2.07 -14.73 20.40
N ILE A 35 0.83 -14.48 20.84
CA ILE A 35 -0.38 -14.90 20.11
C ILE A 35 -0.40 -14.30 18.70
N GLY A 36 -0.12 -13.01 18.57
CA GLY A 36 -0.07 -12.33 17.28
C GLY A 36 1.02 -12.87 16.35
N LYS A 37 2.20 -13.25 16.87
CA LYS A 37 3.23 -13.92 16.08
C LYS A 37 2.76 -15.27 15.53
N VAL A 38 2.05 -16.05 16.33
CA VAL A 38 1.52 -17.35 15.90
C VAL A 38 0.40 -17.14 14.86
N LEU A 39 -0.59 -16.31 15.17
CA LEU A 39 -1.71 -16.05 14.25
C LEU A 39 -1.26 -15.40 12.95
N GLY A 40 -0.30 -14.46 13.00
CA GLY A 40 0.26 -13.83 11.81
C GLY A 40 1.07 -14.80 10.95
N PHE A 41 1.81 -15.74 11.56
CA PHE A 41 2.48 -16.80 10.83
C PHE A 41 1.47 -17.65 10.03
N PHE A 42 0.39 -18.11 10.66
CA PHE A 42 -0.66 -18.85 9.94
C PHE A 42 -1.37 -17.99 8.89
N ALA A 43 -1.65 -16.71 9.20
CA ALA A 43 -2.27 -15.79 8.28
C ALA A 43 -1.46 -15.61 6.99
N TYR A 44 -0.11 -15.64 7.05
CA TYR A 44 0.75 -15.62 5.87
C TYR A 44 0.45 -16.79 4.91
N PHE A 45 0.17 -18.00 5.41
CA PHE A 45 -0.12 -19.16 4.56
C PHE A 45 -1.56 -19.17 4.03
N VAL A 46 -2.53 -18.73 4.84
CA VAL A 46 -3.95 -18.72 4.50
C VAL A 46 -4.31 -17.57 3.54
N LEU A 47 -3.80 -16.36 3.80
CA LEU A 47 -4.16 -15.14 3.07
C LEU A 47 -3.30 -14.94 1.80
N ARG A 48 -3.42 -15.87 0.85
CA ARG A 48 -2.56 -15.98 -0.35
C ARG A 48 -2.46 -14.69 -1.18
N GLU A 49 -3.55 -13.95 -1.39
CA GLU A 49 -3.52 -12.68 -2.14
C GLU A 49 -2.64 -11.63 -1.46
N TYR A 50 -2.80 -11.47 -0.15
CA TYR A 50 -2.00 -10.53 0.62
C TYR A 50 -0.54 -10.98 0.69
N ARG A 51 -0.28 -12.29 0.83
CA ARG A 51 1.09 -12.84 0.78
C ARG A 51 1.77 -12.48 -0.53
N LYS A 52 1.13 -12.75 -1.67
CA LYS A 52 1.66 -12.44 -3.00
C LYS A 52 2.01 -10.96 -3.14
N ARG A 53 1.11 -10.09 -2.68
CA ARG A 53 1.33 -8.64 -2.67
C ARG A 53 2.51 -8.24 -1.79
N THR A 54 2.59 -8.76 -0.56
CA THR A 54 3.68 -8.48 0.38
C THR A 54 5.03 -8.89 -0.19
N LEU A 55 5.14 -10.12 -0.73
CA LEU A 55 6.37 -10.61 -1.34
C LEU A 55 6.81 -9.71 -2.51
N SER A 56 5.86 -9.32 -3.36
CA SER A 56 6.16 -8.44 -4.48
C SER A 56 6.55 -7.04 -4.03
N ASN A 57 5.80 -6.42 -3.12
CA ASN A 57 6.15 -5.11 -2.60
C ASN A 57 7.56 -5.08 -1.98
N LEU A 58 7.94 -6.12 -1.22
CA LEU A 58 9.29 -6.24 -0.67
C LEU A 58 10.37 -6.39 -1.75
N ALA A 59 10.09 -7.17 -2.81
CA ALA A 59 11.00 -7.34 -3.94
C ALA A 59 11.12 -6.08 -4.80
N LEU A 60 10.08 -5.26 -4.84
CA LEU A 60 10.05 -3.98 -5.55
C LEU A 60 10.76 -2.87 -4.76
N ALA A 61 10.91 -3.00 -3.44
CA ALA A 61 11.61 -2.04 -2.59
C ALA A 61 13.14 -2.14 -2.75
N ASN A 62 13.65 -1.74 -3.93
CA ASN A 62 15.04 -1.91 -4.35
C ASN A 62 16.06 -1.34 -3.34
N ASP A 63 15.71 -0.25 -2.66
CA ASP A 63 16.59 0.37 -1.66
C ASP A 63 16.89 -0.54 -0.45
N LEU A 64 16.07 -1.56 -0.20
CA LEU A 64 16.31 -2.52 0.89
C LEU A 64 17.31 -3.62 0.50
N LYS A 65 17.60 -3.79 -0.80
CA LYS A 65 18.57 -4.77 -1.33
C LYS A 65 18.39 -6.19 -0.76
N LEU A 66 17.13 -6.63 -0.64
CA LEU A 66 16.79 -7.90 0.01
C LEU A 66 16.93 -9.09 -0.93
N SER A 67 17.53 -10.16 -0.43
CA SER A 67 17.48 -11.49 -1.06
C SER A 67 16.11 -12.16 -0.87
N ASN A 68 15.78 -13.16 -1.69
CA ASN A 68 14.53 -13.92 -1.59
C ASN A 68 14.27 -14.55 -0.20
N PRO A 69 15.27 -15.14 0.50
CA PRO A 69 15.08 -15.60 1.87
C PRO A 69 14.74 -14.47 2.85
N GLN A 70 15.40 -13.31 2.73
CA GLN A 70 15.11 -12.14 3.56
C GLN A 70 13.71 -11.59 3.27
N ILE A 71 13.30 -11.52 2.00
CA ILE A 71 11.94 -11.12 1.58
C ILE A 71 10.90 -12.01 2.26
N LYS A 72 11.05 -13.35 2.23
CA LYS A 72 10.12 -14.27 2.89
C LYS A 72 10.08 -14.06 4.40
N LYS A 73 11.26 -13.91 5.04
CA LYS A 73 11.36 -13.68 6.48
C LYS A 73 10.63 -12.40 6.89
N ILE A 74 10.91 -11.29 6.22
CA ILE A 74 10.27 -9.99 6.49
C ILE A 74 8.78 -10.04 6.17
N ALA A 75 8.37 -10.74 5.11
CA ALA A 75 6.96 -10.94 4.79
C ALA A 75 6.22 -11.60 5.96
N ILE A 76 6.73 -12.73 6.47
CA ILE A 76 6.15 -13.41 7.64
C ILE A 76 6.09 -12.46 8.84
N GLN A 77 7.19 -11.76 9.15
CA GLN A 77 7.23 -10.83 10.28
C GLN A 77 6.27 -9.65 10.13
N SER A 78 6.03 -9.16 8.91
CA SER A 78 5.03 -8.12 8.64
C SER A 78 3.60 -8.61 8.90
N PHE A 79 3.28 -9.87 8.55
CA PHE A 79 1.99 -10.48 8.91
C PHE A 79 1.84 -10.65 10.42
N GLN A 80 2.92 -11.03 11.11
CA GLN A 80 2.96 -11.08 12.57
C GLN A 80 2.72 -9.69 13.18
N ASN A 81 3.39 -8.66 12.68
CA ASN A 81 3.22 -7.29 13.12
C ASN A 81 1.76 -6.81 12.93
N LEU A 82 1.17 -7.05 11.76
CA LEU A 82 -0.23 -6.71 11.51
C LEU A 82 -1.19 -7.44 12.45
N ALA A 83 -0.98 -8.73 12.67
CA ALA A 83 -1.79 -9.51 13.62
C ALA A 83 -1.68 -8.94 15.03
N ILE A 84 -0.47 -8.62 15.49
CA ILE A 84 -0.24 -7.97 16.79
C ILE A 84 -0.99 -6.63 16.86
N THR A 85 -0.86 -5.75 15.86
CA THR A 85 -1.57 -4.45 15.80
C THR A 85 -3.08 -4.63 15.96
N VAL A 86 -3.67 -5.63 15.30
CA VAL A 86 -5.11 -5.91 15.39
C VAL A 86 -5.50 -6.44 16.77
N LEU A 87 -4.71 -7.36 17.34
CA LEU A 87 -4.98 -7.95 18.66
C LEU A 87 -4.75 -6.99 19.83
N GLU A 88 -4.05 -5.88 19.60
CA GLU A 88 -3.85 -4.85 20.62
C GLU A 88 -5.06 -3.92 20.79
N TYR A 89 -6.02 -3.89 19.86
CA TYR A 89 -7.21 -3.01 19.94
C TYR A 89 -8.01 -3.18 21.26
N PRO A 90 -8.37 -4.40 21.71
CA PRO A 90 -9.04 -4.58 23.01
C PRO A 90 -8.18 -4.10 24.17
N LYS A 91 -6.86 -4.34 24.14
CA LYS A 91 -5.96 -3.89 25.20
C LYS A 91 -5.91 -2.36 25.26
N LEU A 92 -5.78 -1.71 24.11
CA LEU A 92 -5.86 -0.25 23.98
C LEU A 92 -7.23 0.26 24.43
N TYR A 93 -8.34 -0.43 24.13
CA TYR A 93 -9.66 -0.07 24.61
C TYR A 93 -9.73 -0.04 26.15
N SER A 94 -9.14 -1.03 26.82
CA SER A 94 -9.16 -1.16 28.29
C SER A 94 -8.28 -0.16 29.04
N LYS A 95 -7.20 0.33 28.42
CA LYS A 95 -6.20 1.17 29.08
C LYS A 95 -6.67 2.62 29.17
N LYS A 96 -6.88 3.14 30.39
CA LYS A 96 -7.21 4.55 30.63
C LYS A 96 -5.98 5.47 30.59
N ASP A 97 -4.83 4.96 31.00
CA ASP A 97 -3.56 5.67 31.00
C ASP A 97 -2.54 4.91 30.12
N LEU A 98 -1.88 5.65 29.22
CA LEU A 98 -0.91 5.13 28.27
C LEU A 98 0.54 5.50 28.63
N SER A 99 0.77 6.41 29.58
CA SER A 99 2.10 6.88 29.98
C SER A 99 3.02 5.73 30.41
N LYS A 100 2.47 4.70 31.04
CA LYS A 100 3.21 3.51 31.51
C LYS A 100 3.71 2.60 30.38
N ILE A 101 3.18 2.75 29.16
CA ILE A 101 3.50 1.87 28.02
C ILE A 101 3.99 2.64 26.79
N ILE A 102 4.08 3.97 26.86
CA ILE A 102 4.56 4.82 25.77
C ILE A 102 5.72 5.65 26.29
N LYS A 103 6.84 5.59 25.59
CA LYS A 103 7.97 6.50 25.77
C LYS A 103 8.09 7.37 24.52
N CYS A 104 8.35 8.65 24.71
CA CYS A 104 8.49 9.60 23.60
C CYS A 104 9.92 10.13 23.56
N ASP A 105 10.53 10.06 22.39
CA ASP A 105 11.82 10.68 22.09
C ASP A 105 11.54 11.99 21.35
N ASN A 106 12.16 13.08 21.82
CA ASN A 106 12.02 14.46 21.31
C ASN A 106 10.58 15.05 21.32
N PRO A 107 9.73 14.83 22.35
CA PRO A 107 8.39 15.44 22.40
C PRO A 107 8.40 16.95 22.67
N GLU A 108 9.50 17.53 23.12
CA GLU A 108 9.59 18.87 23.73
C GLU A 108 9.13 19.96 22.76
N LEU A 109 9.59 19.89 21.51
CA LEU A 109 9.27 20.90 20.50
C LEU A 109 7.80 20.84 20.07
N ALA A 110 7.23 19.64 19.97
CA ALA A 110 5.80 19.49 19.73
C ALA A 110 4.97 20.05 20.90
N ASN A 111 5.37 19.76 22.14
CA ASN A 111 4.71 20.28 23.33
C ASN A 111 4.78 21.81 23.40
N LYS A 112 5.95 22.39 23.10
CA LYS A 112 6.17 23.84 23.04
C LYS A 112 5.23 24.49 22.02
N LEU A 113 5.23 24.00 20.78
CA LEU A 113 4.36 24.53 19.71
C LEU A 113 2.88 24.47 20.09
N TYR A 114 2.45 23.38 20.72
CA TYR A 114 1.08 23.27 21.20
C TYR A 114 0.76 24.28 22.31
N SER A 115 1.68 24.50 23.26
CA SER A 115 1.51 25.51 24.32
C SER A 115 1.41 26.94 23.77
N GLU A 116 2.07 27.21 22.65
CA GLU A 116 2.00 28.47 21.89
C GLU A 116 0.74 28.55 21.00
N LYS A 117 -0.21 27.62 21.15
CA LYS A 117 -1.44 27.51 20.34
C LYS A 117 -1.16 27.40 18.84
N LYS A 118 -0.01 26.83 18.46
CA LYS A 118 0.36 26.55 17.08
C LYS A 118 -0.19 25.18 16.67
N GLY A 119 -0.90 25.13 15.54
CA GLY A 119 -1.33 23.85 14.97
C GLY A 119 -0.13 23.03 14.51
N ILE A 120 -0.24 21.70 14.55
CA ILE A 120 0.82 20.77 14.19
C ILE A 120 0.25 19.70 13.27
N ILE A 121 0.96 19.35 12.20
CA ILE A 121 0.62 18.18 11.38
C ILE A 121 1.55 17.03 11.80
N PHE A 122 1.01 16.01 12.46
CA PHE A 122 1.75 14.77 12.70
C PHE A 122 1.59 13.84 11.49
N PHE A 123 2.70 13.61 10.80
CA PHE A 123 2.76 12.76 9.62
C PHE A 123 3.37 11.40 9.97
N CYS A 124 2.71 10.29 9.64
CA CYS A 124 3.20 8.95 9.99
C CYS A 124 2.89 7.90 8.92
N ALA A 125 3.40 6.69 9.13
CA ALA A 125 3.12 5.51 8.31
C ALA A 125 2.24 4.50 9.06
N HIS A 126 1.70 3.52 8.35
CA HIS A 126 1.17 2.29 8.96
C HIS A 126 2.34 1.40 9.43
N GLN A 127 3.17 1.92 10.34
CA GLN A 127 4.32 1.26 10.93
C GLN A 127 4.01 0.93 12.39
N SER A 128 4.46 -0.26 12.84
CA SER A 128 4.21 -0.77 14.18
C SER A 128 2.70 -0.69 14.55
N ASN A 129 2.35 -0.14 15.71
CA ASN A 129 0.98 0.22 16.06
C ASN A 129 0.80 1.74 15.97
N TRP A 130 0.47 2.23 14.78
CA TRP A 130 0.30 3.67 14.53
C TRP A 130 -0.88 4.28 15.32
N GLU A 131 -1.84 3.48 15.82
CA GLU A 131 -2.96 3.99 16.64
C GLU A 131 -2.44 4.65 17.92
N VAL A 132 -1.32 4.13 18.45
CA VAL A 132 -0.67 4.62 19.66
C VAL A 132 -0.23 6.07 19.51
N LEU A 133 0.19 6.51 18.30
CA LEU A 133 0.57 7.89 18.03
C LEU A 133 -0.60 8.86 18.29
N PHE A 134 -1.79 8.52 17.77
CA PHE A 134 -2.96 9.38 17.93
C PHE A 134 -3.48 9.36 19.36
N LEU A 135 -3.51 8.19 20.01
CA LEU A 135 -3.93 8.07 21.40
C LEU A 135 -3.00 8.80 22.36
N ASP A 136 -1.69 8.72 22.15
CA ASP A 136 -0.70 9.46 22.95
C ASP A 136 -0.84 10.97 22.76
N GLY A 137 -0.86 11.43 21.50
CA GLY A 137 -1.01 12.85 21.20
C GLY A 137 -2.29 13.43 21.81
N THR A 138 -3.41 12.71 21.67
CA THR A 138 -4.71 13.15 22.20
C THR A 138 -4.80 13.11 23.73
N SER A 139 -3.99 12.28 24.40
CA SER A 139 -3.94 12.28 25.86
C SER A 139 -3.34 13.56 26.47
N ARG A 140 -2.66 14.38 25.65
CA ARG A 140 -1.96 15.61 26.09
C ARG A 140 -2.37 16.86 25.31
N MET A 141 -2.93 16.70 24.11
CA MET A 141 -3.25 17.78 23.18
C MET A 141 -4.60 17.55 22.50
N GLN A 142 -5.33 18.61 22.13
CA GLN A 142 -6.49 18.44 21.27
C GLN A 142 -6.05 18.01 19.86
N GLY A 143 -6.70 16.97 19.31
CA GLY A 143 -6.28 16.39 18.04
C GLY A 143 -7.41 15.87 17.15
N ILE A 144 -7.22 16.02 15.84
CA ILE A 144 -8.04 15.37 14.82
C ILE A 144 -7.20 14.41 13.97
N ALA A 145 -7.80 13.36 13.42
CA ALA A 145 -7.12 12.49 12.45
C ALA A 145 -8.04 12.04 11.32
N ILE A 146 -7.47 11.80 10.14
CA ILE A 146 -8.21 11.31 8.98
C ILE A 146 -8.42 9.80 9.09
N GLY A 147 -9.67 9.34 9.05
CA GLY A 147 -10.02 7.92 9.07
C GLY A 147 -11.08 7.57 8.04
N ARG A 148 -10.80 6.56 7.21
CA ARG A 148 -11.80 6.01 6.27
C ARG A 148 -12.75 5.06 7.01
N PRO A 149 -14.08 5.21 6.86
CA PRO A 149 -15.03 4.25 7.39
C PRO A 149 -14.80 2.83 6.84
N ILE A 150 -14.84 1.83 7.73
CA ILE A 150 -14.82 0.42 7.32
C ILE A 150 -16.24 -0.10 7.08
N LYS A 151 -16.37 -1.14 6.25
CA LYS A 151 -17.68 -1.67 5.81
C LYS A 151 -18.57 -2.13 6.97
N ASN A 152 -17.99 -2.78 7.98
CA ASN A 152 -18.74 -3.23 9.15
C ASN A 152 -18.99 -2.04 10.11
N LYS A 153 -20.18 -1.45 10.06
CA LYS A 153 -20.57 -0.28 10.87
C LYS A 153 -20.41 -0.50 12.38
N LYS A 154 -20.70 -1.69 12.92
CA LYS A 154 -20.56 -1.97 14.36
C LYS A 154 -19.10 -2.03 14.77
N LEU A 155 -18.28 -2.71 13.99
CA LEU A 155 -16.83 -2.76 14.22
C LEU A 155 -16.21 -1.37 14.09
N TYR A 156 -16.64 -0.59 13.10
CA TYR A 156 -16.22 0.80 12.93
C TYR A 156 -16.52 1.64 14.16
N LYS A 157 -17.76 1.60 14.68
CA LYS A 157 -18.15 2.31 15.90
C LYS A 157 -17.25 1.94 17.09
N TRP A 158 -16.86 0.67 17.24
CA TRP A 158 -15.95 0.26 18.30
C TRP A 158 -14.52 0.80 18.11
N ILE A 159 -13.99 0.77 16.89
CA ILE A 159 -12.68 1.36 16.56
C ILE A 159 -12.67 2.87 16.84
N ILE A 160 -13.74 3.59 16.46
CA ILE A 160 -13.88 5.01 16.74
C ILE A 160 -13.91 5.27 18.26
N LYS A 161 -14.67 4.47 19.04
CA LYS A 161 -14.64 4.57 20.51
C LYS A 161 -13.24 4.41 21.09
N ILE A 162 -12.38 3.59 20.49
CA ILE A 162 -10.98 3.47 20.92
C ILE A 162 -10.21 4.74 20.57
N ARG A 163 -10.30 5.19 19.31
CA ARG A 163 -9.54 6.34 18.80
C ARG A 163 -9.90 7.67 19.47
N GLU A 164 -11.15 7.84 19.87
CA GLU A 164 -11.66 9.11 20.45
C GLU A 164 -11.69 9.11 21.98
N LYS A 165 -11.31 8.01 22.64
CA LYS A 165 -11.39 7.90 24.12
C LYS A 165 -10.54 8.92 24.88
N MET A 166 -9.48 9.44 24.23
CA MET A 166 -8.57 10.43 24.82
C MET A 166 -8.93 11.86 24.40
N GLY A 167 -10.15 12.11 23.91
CA GLY A 167 -10.59 13.47 23.51
C GLY A 167 -10.26 13.86 22.07
N GLY A 168 -9.67 12.95 21.30
CA GLY A 168 -9.47 13.10 19.86
C GLY A 168 -10.76 12.97 19.04
N ARG A 169 -10.72 13.42 17.78
CA ARG A 169 -11.82 13.20 16.83
C ARG A 169 -11.36 12.66 15.48
N ILE A 170 -12.04 11.64 14.98
CA ILE A 170 -11.77 11.07 13.65
C ILE A 170 -12.68 11.71 12.60
N ILE A 171 -12.06 12.31 11.59
CA ILE A 171 -12.75 12.95 10.47
C ILE A 171 -12.66 12.10 9.20
N THR A 172 -13.66 12.22 8.34
CA THR A 172 -13.66 11.49 7.07
C THR A 172 -12.79 12.18 6.01
N PRO A 173 -12.23 11.43 5.04
CA PRO A 173 -11.44 12.01 3.96
C PRO A 173 -12.16 13.11 3.15
N LYS A 174 -13.48 13.02 3.00
CA LYS A 174 -14.30 13.99 2.23
C LYS A 174 -14.17 15.42 2.78
N ASN A 175 -14.08 15.56 4.10
CA ASN A 175 -14.02 16.86 4.78
C ASN A 175 -12.62 17.19 5.30
N ALA A 176 -11.61 16.37 4.98
CA ALA A 176 -10.29 16.42 5.61
C ALA A 176 -9.59 17.78 5.43
N LEU A 177 -9.62 18.38 4.23
CA LEU A 177 -9.00 19.68 3.99
C LEU A 177 -9.70 20.80 4.77
N LYS A 178 -11.04 20.89 4.69
CA LYS A 178 -11.82 21.93 5.37
C LYS A 178 -11.65 21.85 6.89
N GLU A 179 -11.78 20.66 7.46
CA GLU A 179 -11.60 20.42 8.88
C GLU A 179 -10.15 20.64 9.32
N GLY A 180 -9.18 20.21 8.51
CA GLY A 180 -7.75 20.43 8.75
C GLY A 180 -7.41 21.91 8.84
N LEU A 181 -7.79 22.70 7.83
CA LEU A 181 -7.58 24.16 7.82
C LEU A 181 -8.17 24.83 9.07
N ARG A 182 -9.41 24.47 9.44
CA ARG A 182 -10.10 25.05 10.60
C ARG A 182 -9.41 24.72 11.91
N ASN A 183 -9.02 23.46 12.12
CA ASN A 183 -8.48 23.00 13.40
C ASN A 183 -7.02 23.42 13.58
N LEU A 184 -6.20 23.32 12.52
CA LEU A 184 -4.79 23.75 12.58
C LEU A 184 -4.66 25.23 12.92
N LYS A 185 -5.51 26.11 12.36
CA LYS A 185 -5.56 27.54 12.72
C LYS A 185 -5.96 27.81 14.17
N LYS A 186 -6.60 26.85 14.85
CA LYS A 186 -7.00 26.94 16.26
C LYS A 186 -5.95 26.36 17.22
N GLY A 187 -4.79 25.95 16.75
CA GLY A 187 -3.77 25.29 17.58
C GLY A 187 -4.00 23.79 17.79
N VAL A 188 -4.97 23.19 17.11
CA VAL A 188 -5.28 21.75 17.23
C VAL A 188 -4.37 20.96 16.30
N PHE A 189 -3.81 19.84 16.77
CA PHE A 189 -2.99 19.01 15.89
C PHE A 189 -3.84 18.15 14.94
N MET A 190 -3.24 17.79 13.80
CA MET A 190 -3.83 16.90 12.81
C MET A 190 -2.92 15.71 12.52
N GLY A 191 -3.39 14.49 12.83
CA GLY A 191 -2.73 13.24 12.47
C GLY A 191 -3.07 12.78 11.05
N ILE A 192 -2.04 12.52 10.25
CA ILE A 192 -2.17 12.02 8.87
C ILE A 192 -1.26 10.80 8.67
N VAL A 193 -1.87 9.66 8.36
CA VAL A 193 -1.15 8.46 7.92
C VAL A 193 -0.95 8.52 6.40
N GLY A 194 0.27 8.87 5.96
CA GLY A 194 0.55 9.37 4.61
C GLY A 194 1.25 8.40 3.65
N ASP A 195 1.35 7.13 4.01
CA ASP A 195 2.06 6.09 3.25
C ASP A 195 1.14 5.31 2.28
N GLN A 196 -0.13 5.70 2.10
CA GLN A 196 -1.01 5.06 1.12
C GLN A 196 -0.85 5.65 -0.29
N SER A 197 -1.08 4.81 -1.31
CA SER A 197 -1.03 5.23 -2.71
C SER A 197 -2.13 6.23 -3.06
N MET A 198 -1.80 7.28 -3.82
CA MET A 198 -2.76 8.19 -4.43
C MET A 198 -2.51 8.27 -5.95
N PRO A 199 -2.91 7.24 -6.73
CA PRO A 199 -2.50 7.10 -8.14
C PRO A 199 -2.94 8.26 -9.05
N ASP A 200 -3.98 9.00 -8.67
CA ASP A 200 -4.49 10.16 -9.40
C ASP A 200 -3.77 11.48 -9.03
N SER A 201 -2.79 11.43 -8.11
CA SER A 201 -1.95 12.59 -7.79
C SER A 201 -1.03 12.93 -8.97
N SER A 202 -0.73 14.22 -9.15
CA SER A 202 0.35 14.66 -10.05
C SER A 202 1.73 14.52 -9.40
N TYR A 203 1.79 14.48 -8.06
CA TYR A 203 3.02 14.36 -7.30
C TYR A 203 3.40 12.90 -7.02
N TYR A 204 4.68 12.59 -7.18
CA TYR A 204 5.26 11.30 -6.79
C TYR A 204 6.59 11.50 -6.05
N PHE A 205 6.94 10.49 -5.25
CA PHE A 205 8.22 10.41 -4.56
C PHE A 205 8.90 9.06 -4.89
N PRO A 206 10.23 8.97 -5.08
CA PRO A 206 10.95 7.72 -5.31
C PRO A 206 11.06 6.88 -4.03
N PHE A 207 9.92 6.45 -3.50
CA PHE A 207 9.80 5.72 -2.24
C PHE A 207 10.37 4.30 -2.32
N LEU A 208 11.42 4.04 -1.55
CA LEU A 208 12.21 2.79 -1.53
C LEU A 208 12.73 2.41 -2.93
N GLY A 209 13.19 3.40 -3.68
CA GLY A 209 13.73 3.23 -5.03
C GLY A 209 12.66 3.13 -6.12
N ARG A 210 11.39 3.42 -5.81
CA ARG A 210 10.29 3.36 -6.77
C ARG A 210 9.31 4.52 -6.69
N ARG A 211 8.89 4.99 -7.86
CA ARG A 211 7.88 6.04 -8.01
C ARG A 211 6.57 5.67 -7.30
N ALA A 212 6.24 6.41 -6.26
CA ALA A 212 5.01 6.26 -5.47
C ALA A 212 4.21 7.57 -5.45
N TRP A 213 3.07 7.57 -6.13
CA TRP A 213 2.15 8.70 -6.13
C TRP A 213 1.52 8.86 -4.77
N THR A 214 1.57 10.09 -4.27
CA THR A 214 1.21 10.41 -2.89
C THR A 214 0.41 11.72 -2.87
N SER A 215 -0.49 11.85 -1.90
CA SER A 215 -1.24 13.09 -1.72
C SER A 215 -0.32 14.19 -1.22
N THR A 216 -0.45 15.39 -1.78
CA THR A 216 0.21 16.62 -1.30
C THR A 216 -0.61 17.34 -0.22
N ALA A 217 -1.74 16.77 0.22
CA ALA A 217 -2.62 17.39 1.21
C ALA A 217 -1.93 17.79 2.54
N PRO A 218 -0.99 17.01 3.11
CA PRO A 218 -0.25 17.43 4.31
C PRO A 218 0.52 18.73 4.08
N ALA A 219 1.28 18.81 2.99
CA ALA A 219 2.03 20.01 2.64
C ALA A 219 1.13 21.20 2.32
N LEU A 220 -0.01 20.97 1.65
CA LEU A 220 -0.98 22.03 1.36
C LEU A 220 -1.58 22.62 2.63
N LEU A 221 -1.94 21.75 3.59
CA LEU A 221 -2.42 22.18 4.90
C LEU A 221 -1.34 22.95 5.65
N SER A 222 -0.10 22.44 5.67
CA SER A 222 1.05 23.11 6.29
C SER A 222 1.22 24.52 5.74
N TYR A 223 1.34 24.66 4.41
CA TYR A 223 1.49 25.94 3.73
C TYR A 223 0.34 26.91 4.03
N LYS A 224 -0.92 26.47 3.88
CA LYS A 224 -2.10 27.34 4.06
C LYS A 224 -2.37 27.76 5.51
N THR A 225 -1.79 27.07 6.49
CA THR A 225 -1.99 27.33 7.92
C THR A 225 -0.74 27.82 8.62
N ASN A 226 0.38 27.92 7.89
CA ASN A 226 1.71 28.20 8.44
C ASN A 226 2.05 27.32 9.66
N CYS A 227 1.63 26.04 9.61
CA CYS A 227 1.84 25.05 10.65
C CYS A 227 2.92 24.05 10.21
N PRO A 228 3.80 23.58 11.11
CA PRO A 228 4.85 22.64 10.74
C PRO A 228 4.32 21.22 10.55
N ILE A 229 5.07 20.44 9.78
CA ILE A 229 4.93 18.98 9.71
C ILE A 229 5.97 18.35 10.63
N ILE A 230 5.53 17.51 11.57
CA ILE A 230 6.41 16.67 12.39
C ILE A 230 6.18 15.21 11.97
N VAL A 231 7.25 14.52 11.56
CA VAL A 231 7.16 13.09 11.25
C VAL A 231 7.23 12.32 12.57
N ALA A 232 6.13 11.63 12.89
CA ALA A 232 6.00 10.85 14.12
C ALA A 232 6.02 9.35 13.78
N THR A 233 6.97 8.62 14.34
CA THR A 233 7.12 7.18 14.07
C THR A 233 7.04 6.39 15.35
N THR A 234 6.51 5.16 15.26
CA THR A 234 6.32 4.28 16.42
C THR A 234 7.07 2.97 16.23
N ARG A 235 7.64 2.47 17.32
CA ARG A 235 8.33 1.17 17.39
C ARG A 235 7.80 0.39 18.56
N ARG A 236 7.70 -0.93 18.41
CA ARG A 236 7.41 -1.81 19.55
C ARG A 236 8.67 -2.03 20.36
N ILE A 237 8.54 -1.86 21.67
CA ILE A 237 9.58 -2.17 22.66
C ILE A 237 9.03 -3.19 23.66
N ASN A 238 9.89 -3.73 24.52
CA ASN A 238 9.48 -4.73 25.50
C ASN A 238 8.43 -4.16 26.46
N GLY A 239 7.18 -4.60 26.33
CA GLY A 239 6.06 -4.16 27.18
C GLY A 239 5.38 -2.85 26.79
N GLY A 240 5.74 -2.25 25.64
CA GLY A 240 5.15 -0.97 25.22
C GLY A 240 5.62 -0.47 23.85
N TYR A 241 5.64 0.84 23.70
CA TYR A 241 5.97 1.56 22.47
C TYR A 241 6.96 2.68 22.74
N ARG A 242 7.77 2.96 21.73
CA ARG A 242 8.58 4.17 21.65
C ARG A 242 8.13 4.98 20.46
N ILE A 243 7.76 6.23 20.70
CA ILE A 243 7.40 7.20 19.67
C ILE A 243 8.61 8.12 19.49
N HIS A 244 9.01 8.36 18.25
CA HIS A 244 10.00 9.35 17.91
C HIS A 244 9.36 10.47 17.09
N TYR A 245 9.60 11.70 17.50
CA TYR A 245 9.20 12.91 16.78
C TYR A 245 10.41 13.52 16.08
N SER A 246 10.30 13.78 14.78
CA SER A 246 11.32 14.54 14.05
C SER A 246 11.31 16.02 14.44
N ASP A 247 12.35 16.74 14.01
CA ASP A 247 12.26 18.20 13.96
C ASP A 247 11.11 18.66 13.06
N PRO A 248 10.45 19.78 13.39
CA PRO A 248 9.37 20.34 12.59
C PRO A 248 9.90 20.88 11.26
N ILE A 249 9.26 20.43 10.19
CA ILE A 249 9.47 20.93 8.85
C ILE A 249 8.50 22.09 8.63
N TRP A 250 9.01 23.31 8.72
CA TRP A 250 8.24 24.53 8.54
C TRP A 250 7.98 24.84 7.07
N PRO A 251 6.80 25.35 6.71
CA PRO A 251 6.57 25.89 5.37
C PRO A 251 7.31 27.23 5.19
N ASP A 252 7.89 27.44 4.01
CA ASP A 252 8.38 28.76 3.60
C ASP A 252 7.32 29.49 2.78
N GLN A 253 6.78 30.58 3.33
CA GLN A 253 5.74 31.39 2.67
C GLN A 253 6.28 32.28 1.55
N LYS A 254 7.61 32.43 1.43
CA LYS A 254 8.25 33.20 0.35
C LYS A 254 8.38 32.38 -0.93
N GLU A 255 8.34 31.06 -0.83
CA GLU A 255 8.50 30.15 -1.96
C GLU A 255 7.16 29.93 -2.69
N PRO A 256 7.16 29.76 -4.03
CA PRO A 256 5.96 29.42 -4.77
C PRO A 256 5.33 28.12 -4.26
N LEU A 257 4.00 28.12 -4.13
CA LEU A 257 3.22 27.01 -3.56
C LEU A 257 3.69 25.64 -4.08
N GLU A 258 3.78 25.46 -5.40
CA GLU A 258 4.12 24.15 -5.99
C GLU A 258 5.51 23.65 -5.58
N LYS A 259 6.51 24.54 -5.57
CA LYS A 259 7.89 24.23 -5.15
C LYS A 259 7.90 23.82 -3.68
N GLU A 260 7.15 24.56 -2.86
CA GLU A 260 7.10 24.33 -1.43
C GLU A 260 6.35 23.05 -1.05
N LEU A 261 5.26 22.72 -1.76
CA LEU A 261 4.57 21.44 -1.58
C LEU A 261 5.51 20.25 -1.84
N LYS A 262 6.33 20.34 -2.89
CA LYS A 262 7.31 19.29 -3.22
C LYS A 262 8.36 19.16 -2.13
N ARG A 263 8.93 20.28 -1.63
CA ARG A 263 9.96 20.28 -0.57
C ARG A 263 9.44 19.63 0.71
N LEU A 264 8.28 20.09 1.20
CA LEU A 264 7.65 19.57 2.41
C LEU A 264 7.36 18.07 2.32
N MET A 265 6.79 17.60 1.20
CA MET A 265 6.49 16.19 1.00
C MET A 265 7.77 15.35 0.83
N ASN A 266 8.78 15.83 0.11
CA ASN A 266 10.06 15.13 -0.07
C ASN A 266 10.75 14.92 1.28
N ASN A 267 10.83 15.94 2.13
CA ASN A 267 11.44 15.85 3.45
C ASN A 267 10.65 14.87 4.35
N SER A 268 9.33 15.02 4.39
CA SER A 268 8.45 14.17 5.19
C SER A 268 8.52 12.69 4.79
N LEU A 269 8.52 12.40 3.49
CA LEU A 269 8.59 11.04 2.96
C LEU A 269 9.99 10.44 3.08
N SER A 270 11.05 11.26 3.05
CA SER A 270 12.43 10.79 3.27
C SER A 270 12.63 10.30 4.70
N LEU A 271 12.15 11.04 5.70
CA LEU A 271 12.18 10.63 7.11
C LEU A 271 11.37 9.35 7.34
N LEU A 272 10.15 9.29 6.79
CA LEU A 272 9.30 8.10 6.87
C LEU A 272 9.94 6.89 6.18
N GLN A 273 10.59 7.10 5.03
CA GLN A 273 11.34 6.05 4.33
C GLN A 273 12.49 5.51 5.19
N GLN A 274 13.24 6.38 5.86
CA GLN A 274 14.36 5.98 6.71
C GLN A 274 13.89 5.03 7.82
N THR A 275 12.80 5.36 8.52
CA THR A 275 12.30 4.50 9.61
C THR A 275 11.80 3.14 9.13
N ILE A 276 11.28 3.06 7.90
CA ILE A 276 10.90 1.78 7.28
C ILE A 276 12.14 1.00 6.84
N LYS A 277 13.19 1.65 6.32
CA LYS A 277 14.46 0.98 5.99
C LYS A 277 15.09 0.31 7.22
N GLU A 278 15.05 0.98 8.37
CA GLU A 278 15.59 0.45 9.62
C GLU A 278 14.79 -0.75 10.16
N ARG A 279 13.46 -0.74 10.00
CA ARG A 279 12.56 -1.79 10.55
C ARG A 279 11.49 -2.21 9.54
N PRO A 280 11.88 -2.83 8.41
CA PRO A 280 10.95 -3.11 7.33
C PRO A 280 9.82 -4.04 7.77
N PHE A 281 10.09 -4.98 8.69
CA PHE A 281 9.08 -5.91 9.20
C PHE A 281 7.95 -5.26 10.01
N GLU A 282 8.09 -4.00 10.45
CA GLU A 282 7.03 -3.28 11.17
C GLU A 282 6.09 -2.49 10.25
N TRP A 283 6.38 -2.42 8.95
CA TRP A 283 5.53 -1.71 7.99
C TRP A 283 4.43 -2.60 7.39
N LEU A 284 3.29 -1.99 7.01
CA LEU A 284 2.11 -2.66 6.46
C LEU A 284 2.30 -3.06 4.98
N TRP A 285 3.16 -4.03 4.70
CA TRP A 285 3.44 -4.49 3.34
C TRP A 285 2.25 -5.09 2.58
N GLN A 286 1.13 -5.38 3.27
CA GLN A 286 -0.09 -5.95 2.69
C GLN A 286 -0.92 -4.91 1.90
N HIS A 287 -0.66 -3.61 2.07
CA HIS A 287 -1.28 -2.56 1.25
C HIS A 287 -0.65 -2.51 -0.15
N ASN A 288 -1.21 -1.72 -1.09
CA ASN A 288 -0.61 -1.56 -2.42
C ASN A 288 0.00 -0.16 -2.58
N ARG A 289 1.23 0.04 -2.09
CA ARG A 289 1.90 1.36 -2.10
C ARG A 289 2.13 1.91 -3.51
N TRP A 290 2.57 1.06 -4.44
CA TRP A 290 2.92 1.45 -5.81
C TRP A 290 1.78 1.24 -6.80
N LYS A 291 0.53 1.35 -6.33
CA LYS A 291 -0.64 1.28 -7.22
C LYS A 291 -0.54 2.37 -8.30
N GLN A 292 -0.72 1.96 -9.54
CA GLN A 292 -0.65 2.83 -10.73
C GLN A 292 -2.04 3.24 -11.20
N GLN A 293 -2.11 4.41 -11.82
CA GLN A 293 -3.25 4.80 -12.64
C GLN A 293 -3.04 4.25 -14.05
N THR A 294 -4.07 3.63 -14.61
CA THR A 294 -4.04 3.16 -16.00
C THR A 294 -4.91 4.11 -16.82
N PRO A 295 -4.44 4.63 -17.98
CA PRO A 295 -5.18 5.59 -18.79
C PRO A 295 -6.49 5.00 -19.33
N ARG A 296 -6.52 3.68 -19.47
CA ARG A 296 -7.71 2.92 -19.84
C ARG A 296 -8.35 2.28 -18.61
N VAL A 297 -9.66 2.06 -18.68
CA VAL A 297 -10.38 1.33 -17.63
C VAL A 297 -10.05 -0.16 -17.71
N ILE A 298 -9.00 -0.61 -17.02
CA ILE A 298 -8.56 -2.02 -17.05
C ILE A 298 -9.42 -2.90 -16.13
N TYR A 299 -9.75 -4.14 -16.54
CA TYR A 299 -10.40 -5.12 -15.65
C TYR A 299 -9.52 -5.42 -14.42
N LYS A 300 -10.15 -5.60 -13.24
CA LYS A 300 -9.44 -5.78 -11.96
C LYS A 300 -8.32 -6.84 -12.00
N ARG A 301 -8.52 -7.95 -12.71
CA ARG A 301 -7.54 -9.05 -12.83
C ARG A 301 -6.24 -8.69 -13.59
N PHE A 302 -6.27 -7.63 -14.39
CA PHE A 302 -5.13 -7.16 -15.18
C PHE A 302 -4.52 -5.89 -14.62
N ARG A 303 -5.07 -5.35 -13.53
CA ARG A 303 -4.67 -4.06 -12.95
C ARG A 303 -3.56 -4.27 -11.92
N HIS A 304 -2.35 -4.50 -12.41
CA HIS A 304 -1.16 -4.77 -11.61
C HIS A 304 -0.02 -3.81 -11.99
N ASP A 305 0.68 -3.34 -10.97
CA ASP A 305 1.73 -2.31 -11.07
C ASP A 305 3.08 -2.80 -11.59
N CYS A 306 3.29 -4.12 -11.64
CA CYS A 306 4.53 -4.72 -12.13
C CYS A 306 4.21 -5.92 -13.03
N ILE A 307 4.65 -5.82 -14.28
CA ILE A 307 4.28 -6.70 -15.39
C ILE A 307 5.54 -7.28 -16.01
N CYS A 308 5.58 -8.60 -16.16
CA CYS A 308 6.63 -9.31 -16.89
C CYS A 308 6.07 -9.79 -18.22
N ILE A 309 6.78 -9.56 -19.32
CA ILE A 309 6.41 -10.02 -20.65
C ILE A 309 7.53 -10.92 -21.17
N ILE A 310 7.22 -12.19 -21.42
CA ILE A 310 8.18 -13.20 -21.85
C ILE A 310 8.01 -13.39 -23.35
N LEU A 311 8.99 -12.93 -24.13
CA LEU A 311 8.97 -12.95 -25.59
C LEU A 311 9.35 -14.34 -26.12
N PRO A 312 8.74 -14.83 -27.21
CA PRO A 312 9.04 -16.14 -27.79
C PRO A 312 10.40 -16.22 -28.46
N LYS A 313 10.96 -17.44 -28.55
CA LYS A 313 12.26 -17.71 -29.21
C LYS A 313 12.13 -17.90 -30.73
N LYS A 314 11.01 -18.39 -31.25
CA LYS A 314 10.79 -18.55 -32.71
C LYS A 314 10.70 -17.17 -33.37
N ARG A 315 11.27 -17.00 -34.58
CA ARG A 315 11.36 -15.69 -35.26
C ARG A 315 9.98 -15.12 -35.60
N ASP A 316 9.16 -15.92 -36.27
CA ASP A 316 7.82 -15.50 -36.69
C ASP A 316 6.95 -15.05 -35.50
N ASP A 317 6.98 -15.82 -34.41
CA ASP A 317 6.24 -15.49 -33.19
C ASP A 317 6.77 -14.22 -32.53
N PHE A 318 8.09 -14.01 -32.55
CA PHE A 318 8.74 -12.83 -31.97
C PHE A 318 8.36 -11.57 -32.74
N GLU A 319 8.50 -11.58 -34.07
CA GLU A 319 8.15 -10.43 -34.92
C GLU A 319 6.66 -10.10 -34.80
N LYS A 320 5.80 -11.12 -34.79
CA LYS A 320 4.36 -10.96 -34.56
C LYS A 320 4.08 -10.25 -33.23
N ILE A 321 4.74 -10.66 -32.15
CA ILE A 321 4.48 -10.06 -30.82
C ILE A 321 5.04 -8.65 -30.72
N ILE A 322 6.27 -8.41 -31.21
CA ILE A 322 6.93 -7.10 -31.13
C ILE A 322 6.10 -6.03 -31.85
N LYS A 323 5.53 -6.34 -33.01
CA LYS A 323 4.66 -5.43 -33.77
C LYS A 323 3.49 -4.87 -32.96
N HIS A 324 2.94 -5.68 -32.04
CA HIS A 324 1.74 -5.31 -31.25
C HIS A 324 2.06 -4.92 -29.80
N LEU A 325 3.31 -5.05 -29.38
CA LEU A 325 3.76 -4.76 -28.02
C LEU A 325 3.59 -3.27 -27.61
N PRO A 326 3.71 -2.27 -28.50
CA PRO A 326 3.43 -0.87 -28.16
C PRO A 326 2.03 -0.63 -27.61
N ILE A 327 1.02 -1.38 -28.05
CA ILE A 327 -0.34 -1.29 -27.50
C ILE A 327 -0.40 -1.79 -26.05
N LEU A 328 0.33 -2.86 -25.74
CA LEU A 328 0.42 -3.32 -24.36
C LEU A 328 1.13 -2.28 -23.47
N LYS A 329 2.17 -1.61 -23.97
CA LYS A 329 2.81 -0.49 -23.26
C LYS A 329 1.86 0.69 -23.07
N SER A 330 1.04 1.03 -24.06
CA SER A 330 0.09 2.16 -23.94
C SER A 330 -1.02 1.89 -22.91
N ILE A 331 -1.48 0.63 -22.80
CA ILE A 331 -2.40 0.18 -21.76
C ILE A 331 -1.78 0.36 -20.37
N TYR A 332 -0.49 0.06 -20.23
CA TYR A 332 0.29 0.05 -18.99
C TYR A 332 1.33 1.16 -18.92
N ASN A 333 0.97 2.38 -19.34
CA ASN A 333 1.93 3.46 -19.59
C ASN A 333 2.70 3.93 -18.33
N ARG A 334 2.12 3.76 -17.14
CA ARG A 334 2.72 4.14 -15.85
C ARG A 334 3.26 2.94 -15.06
N ASP A 335 2.90 1.73 -15.45
CA ASP A 335 3.32 0.49 -14.79
C ASP A 335 4.75 0.10 -15.15
N PHE A 336 5.35 -0.69 -14.26
CA PHE A 336 6.69 -1.22 -14.44
C PHE A 336 6.63 -2.43 -15.38
N ILE A 337 7.30 -2.36 -16.52
CA ILE A 337 7.36 -3.42 -17.53
C ILE A 337 8.75 -4.04 -17.55
N PHE A 338 8.80 -5.34 -17.36
CA PHE A 338 9.99 -6.18 -17.49
C PHE A 338 9.87 -7.04 -18.74
N LEU A 339 10.89 -7.04 -19.59
CA LEU A 339 10.95 -7.91 -20.75
C LEU A 339 11.90 -9.07 -20.49
N LEU A 340 11.44 -10.31 -20.71
CA LEU A 340 12.32 -11.47 -20.84
C LEU A 340 12.50 -11.73 -22.33
N CYS A 341 13.67 -11.39 -22.86
CA CYS A 341 13.98 -11.43 -24.29
C CYS A 341 14.97 -12.54 -24.63
N PRO A 342 14.77 -13.35 -25.70
CA PRO A 342 15.79 -14.27 -26.16
C PRO A 342 17.11 -13.54 -26.46
N LYS A 343 18.24 -14.07 -25.98
CA LYS A 343 19.58 -13.44 -26.15
C LYS A 343 19.93 -13.16 -27.62
N LYS A 344 19.43 -13.97 -28.56
CA LYS A 344 19.63 -13.79 -30.00
C LYS A 344 18.95 -12.55 -30.60
N TYR A 345 18.02 -11.94 -29.86
CA TYR A 345 17.32 -10.71 -30.27
C TYR A 345 17.77 -9.50 -29.42
N LYS A 346 18.99 -9.56 -28.84
CA LYS A 346 19.50 -8.50 -27.97
C LYS A 346 19.57 -7.13 -28.67
N ASN A 347 19.83 -7.13 -29.97
CA ASN A 347 20.02 -5.93 -30.77
C ASN A 347 18.75 -5.52 -31.54
N GLU A 348 17.64 -6.24 -31.35
CA GLU A 348 16.36 -5.88 -31.96
C GLU A 348 15.72 -4.70 -31.22
N PRO A 349 15.00 -3.80 -31.92
CA PRO A 349 14.29 -2.71 -31.26
C PRO A 349 13.16 -3.26 -30.38
N LEU A 350 13.23 -2.94 -29.08
CA LEU A 350 12.21 -3.30 -28.09
C LEU A 350 11.43 -2.06 -27.62
N ILE A 351 10.24 -2.27 -27.07
CA ILE A 351 9.50 -1.19 -26.40
C ILE A 351 10.30 -0.66 -25.21
N VAL A 352 10.03 0.61 -24.84
CA VAL A 352 10.53 1.18 -23.59
C VAL A 352 10.02 0.35 -22.41
N SER A 353 10.97 -0.17 -21.64
CA SER A 353 10.74 -1.04 -20.48
C SER A 353 11.68 -0.64 -19.34
N ASP A 354 11.32 -1.03 -18.12
CA ASP A 354 12.08 -0.72 -16.92
C ASP A 354 13.29 -1.64 -16.75
N ASP A 355 13.26 -2.83 -17.36
CA ASP A 355 14.35 -3.81 -17.34
C ASP A 355 14.18 -4.83 -18.47
N VAL A 356 15.30 -5.30 -19.02
CA VAL A 356 15.35 -6.36 -20.05
C VAL A 356 16.28 -7.47 -19.60
N ILE A 357 15.72 -8.65 -19.37
CA ILE A 357 16.44 -9.84 -18.93
C ILE A 357 16.58 -10.78 -20.12
N TYR A 358 17.83 -11.06 -20.52
CA TYR A 358 18.10 -11.94 -21.66
C TYR A 358 18.17 -13.41 -21.26
N TYR A 359 17.59 -14.28 -22.08
CA TYR A 359 17.54 -15.71 -21.81
C TYR A 359 18.00 -16.54 -23.03
N LYS A 360 18.69 -17.68 -22.82
CA LYS A 360 19.15 -18.56 -23.91
C LYS A 360 18.14 -19.68 -24.17
N ASN A 361 17.62 -20.27 -23.09
CA ASN A 361 16.71 -21.41 -23.09
C ASN A 361 15.44 -21.08 -22.29
N TYR A 362 14.32 -21.77 -22.59
CA TYR A 362 13.08 -21.52 -21.86
C TYR A 362 13.19 -21.79 -20.35
N LYS A 363 14.11 -22.66 -19.90
CA LYS A 363 14.38 -22.87 -18.47
C LYS A 363 14.90 -21.61 -17.77
N ASP A 364 15.68 -20.78 -18.47
CA ASP A 364 16.25 -19.54 -17.94
C ASP A 364 15.15 -18.49 -17.64
N THR A 365 13.95 -18.64 -18.22
CA THR A 365 12.79 -17.78 -17.92
C THR A 365 12.16 -18.06 -16.55
N LEU A 366 12.52 -19.17 -15.91
CA LEU A 366 12.02 -19.56 -14.58
C LEU A 366 12.74 -18.80 -13.47
N LEU A 367 12.74 -17.47 -13.56
CA LEU A 367 13.40 -16.58 -12.60
C LEU A 367 12.76 -16.72 -11.22
N ASN A 368 13.59 -16.89 -10.20
CA ASN A 368 13.15 -16.80 -8.81
C ASN A 368 13.03 -15.33 -8.42
N ASP A 369 12.00 -14.66 -8.93
CA ASP A 369 11.78 -13.23 -8.75
C ASP A 369 10.36 -12.94 -8.26
N TYR A 370 10.26 -12.24 -7.12
CA TYR A 370 8.98 -11.86 -6.54
C TYR A 370 8.43 -10.53 -7.08
N ARG A 371 9.16 -9.79 -7.91
CA ARG A 371 8.70 -8.49 -8.43
C ARG A 371 7.41 -8.61 -9.26
N PHE A 372 7.24 -9.68 -10.02
CA PHE A 372 6.17 -9.76 -11.03
C PHE A 372 4.80 -10.11 -10.42
N LYS A 373 3.82 -9.22 -10.62
CA LYS A 373 2.42 -9.44 -10.20
C LYS A 373 1.57 -9.99 -11.35
N LEU A 374 1.90 -9.64 -12.59
CA LEU A 374 1.26 -10.12 -13.81
C LEU A 374 2.32 -10.62 -14.79
N VAL A 375 2.12 -11.78 -15.39
CA VAL A 375 3.07 -12.32 -16.38
C VAL A 375 2.33 -12.62 -17.69
N TYR A 376 2.77 -11.99 -18.77
CA TYR A 376 2.41 -12.38 -20.14
C TYR A 376 3.42 -13.40 -20.64
N ASN A 377 3.02 -14.66 -20.73
CA ASN A 377 3.81 -15.72 -21.30
C ASN A 377 3.44 -15.90 -22.77
N PHE A 378 4.23 -15.33 -23.67
CA PHE A 378 4.07 -15.48 -25.11
C PHE A 378 4.95 -16.60 -25.68
N THR A 379 5.43 -17.50 -24.82
CA THR A 379 6.20 -18.69 -25.21
C THR A 379 5.33 -19.95 -25.13
N PRO A 380 5.67 -21.02 -25.87
CA PRO A 380 5.00 -22.31 -25.73
C PRO A 380 5.30 -23.03 -24.40
N TYR A 381 6.21 -22.52 -23.57
CA TYR A 381 6.68 -23.23 -22.37
C TYR A 381 5.67 -23.11 -21.21
N THR A 382 4.90 -24.17 -21.00
CA THR A 382 3.78 -24.19 -20.05
C THR A 382 4.21 -24.17 -18.58
N LYS A 383 5.42 -24.62 -18.25
CA LYS A 383 5.95 -24.66 -16.87
C LYS A 383 6.08 -23.26 -16.23
N ILE A 384 6.20 -22.20 -17.04
CA ILE A 384 6.22 -20.79 -16.60
C ILE A 384 5.01 -20.45 -15.74
N LYS A 385 3.83 -20.92 -16.14
CA LYS A 385 2.58 -20.65 -15.40
C LYS A 385 2.65 -21.18 -13.98
N LYS A 386 3.03 -22.44 -13.80
CA LYS A 386 3.15 -23.07 -12.48
C LYS A 386 4.23 -22.40 -11.63
N HIS A 387 5.33 -21.98 -12.26
CA HIS A 387 6.44 -21.30 -11.61
C HIS A 387 6.05 -19.95 -11.01
N PHE A 388 5.61 -18.99 -11.82
CA PHE A 388 5.31 -17.66 -11.33
C PHE A 388 4.08 -17.61 -10.41
N LEU A 389 3.09 -18.50 -10.59
CA LEU A 389 1.95 -18.60 -9.68
C LEU A 389 2.32 -19.10 -8.28
N LYS A 390 3.42 -19.86 -8.13
CA LYS A 390 3.98 -20.26 -6.82
C LYS A 390 4.71 -19.09 -6.14
N LEU A 391 5.20 -18.13 -6.92
CA LEU A 391 5.82 -16.91 -6.43
C LEU A 391 4.75 -15.86 -6.10
N SER A 392 4.93 -14.62 -6.56
CA SER A 392 4.05 -13.47 -6.30
C SER A 392 3.06 -13.17 -7.43
N ALA A 393 3.17 -13.83 -8.59
CA ALA A 393 2.28 -13.52 -9.71
C ALA A 393 0.84 -13.92 -9.38
N PHE A 394 -0.09 -12.98 -9.56
CA PHE A 394 -1.52 -13.22 -9.43
C PHE A 394 -2.05 -14.00 -10.61
N GLU A 395 -1.56 -13.67 -11.80
CA GLU A 395 -2.01 -14.28 -13.04
C GLU A 395 -0.86 -14.42 -14.03
N VAL A 396 -0.89 -15.53 -14.79
CA VAL A 396 -0.02 -15.78 -15.94
C VAL A 396 -0.94 -15.97 -17.14
N ILE A 397 -0.72 -15.18 -18.18
CA ILE A 397 -1.62 -15.02 -19.32
C ILE A 397 -0.88 -15.42 -20.58
N THR A 398 -1.53 -16.25 -21.39
CA THR A 398 -1.03 -16.63 -22.73
C THR A 398 -1.81 -15.89 -23.82
N ILE A 399 -1.33 -15.95 -25.05
CA ILE A 399 -2.01 -15.35 -26.21
C ILE A 399 -3.39 -15.97 -26.40
N GLU A 400 -3.50 -17.30 -26.32
CA GLU A 400 -4.75 -18.04 -26.53
C GLU A 400 -5.79 -17.64 -25.50
N LYS A 401 -5.36 -17.38 -24.25
CA LYS A 401 -6.24 -16.89 -23.20
C LYS A 401 -6.74 -15.47 -23.50
N LEU A 402 -5.89 -14.58 -24.00
CA LEU A 402 -6.31 -13.22 -24.39
C LEU A 402 -7.28 -13.27 -25.57
N GLN A 403 -6.95 -14.03 -26.60
CA GLN A 403 -7.79 -14.29 -27.75
C GLN A 403 -9.17 -14.82 -27.33
N LYS A 404 -9.23 -15.83 -26.46
CA LYS A 404 -10.49 -16.37 -25.92
C LYS A 404 -11.33 -15.32 -25.17
N ILE A 405 -10.68 -14.39 -24.46
CA ILE A 405 -11.38 -13.30 -23.77
C ILE A 405 -11.87 -12.26 -24.78
N ALA A 406 -11.06 -11.95 -25.78
CA ALA A 406 -11.35 -10.97 -26.82
C ALA A 406 -12.50 -11.41 -27.74
N LEU A 407 -12.66 -12.71 -28.01
CA LEU A 407 -13.80 -13.28 -28.78
C LEU A 407 -15.18 -12.90 -28.24
N LYS A 408 -15.26 -12.51 -26.96
CA LYS A 408 -16.52 -12.02 -26.38
C LYS A 408 -16.91 -10.62 -26.88
N LYS A 409 -16.03 -9.95 -27.62
CA LYS A 409 -16.16 -8.55 -28.03
C LYS A 409 -15.70 -8.28 -29.46
N LEU A 410 -14.92 -9.18 -30.05
CA LEU A 410 -14.36 -9.07 -31.39
C LEU A 410 -14.93 -10.17 -32.27
N GLU A 411 -15.04 -9.87 -33.56
CA GLU A 411 -15.36 -10.86 -34.57
C GLU A 411 -14.19 -11.82 -34.81
N LYS A 412 -14.46 -13.02 -35.35
CA LYS A 412 -13.46 -14.08 -35.53
C LYS A 412 -12.24 -13.61 -36.33
N HIS A 413 -12.44 -12.84 -37.40
CA HIS A 413 -11.34 -12.36 -38.24
C HIS A 413 -10.44 -11.34 -37.53
N GLN A 414 -10.95 -10.64 -36.51
CA GLN A 414 -10.21 -9.61 -35.77
C GLN A 414 -9.22 -10.20 -34.75
N ILE A 415 -9.29 -11.50 -34.47
CA ILE A 415 -8.47 -12.16 -33.45
C ILE A 415 -7.00 -12.36 -33.83
N PHE A 416 -6.70 -12.21 -35.13
CA PHE A 416 -5.36 -12.33 -35.66
C PHE A 416 -4.54 -11.05 -35.44
N ASP A 417 -5.22 -9.91 -35.22
CA ASP A 417 -4.61 -8.65 -34.82
C ASP A 417 -4.46 -8.59 -33.28
N LEU A 418 -3.23 -8.78 -32.80
CA LEU A 418 -2.97 -8.81 -31.36
C LEU A 418 -3.18 -7.45 -30.68
N SER A 419 -3.11 -6.34 -31.43
CA SER A 419 -3.44 -5.02 -30.88
C SER A 419 -4.90 -5.00 -30.43
N LYS A 420 -5.82 -5.37 -31.33
CA LYS A 420 -7.25 -5.45 -31.02
C LYS A 420 -7.53 -6.44 -29.89
N VAL A 421 -6.84 -7.59 -29.90
CA VAL A 421 -6.96 -8.60 -28.83
C VAL A 421 -6.56 -8.04 -27.46
N PHE A 422 -5.42 -7.36 -27.36
CA PHE A 422 -4.96 -6.77 -26.10
C PHE A 422 -5.95 -5.75 -25.57
N GLU A 423 -6.42 -4.83 -26.43
CA GLU A 423 -7.39 -3.82 -26.06
C GLU A 423 -8.71 -4.44 -25.59
N ALA A 424 -9.30 -5.34 -26.40
CA ALA A 424 -10.59 -5.95 -26.10
C ALA A 424 -10.54 -6.84 -24.86
N ALA A 425 -9.45 -7.60 -24.68
CA ALA A 425 -9.31 -8.50 -23.55
C ALA A 425 -9.03 -7.76 -22.23
N ILE A 426 -8.13 -6.78 -22.25
CA ILE A 426 -7.58 -6.14 -21.04
C ILE A 426 -8.44 -4.94 -20.61
N CYS A 427 -8.94 -4.17 -21.57
CA CYS A 427 -9.69 -2.95 -21.30
C CYS A 427 -11.19 -3.22 -21.23
N ARG A 428 -11.87 -2.49 -20.34
CA ARG A 428 -13.31 -2.30 -20.40
C ARG A 428 -13.60 -1.28 -21.49
N LYS A 429 -14.73 -1.43 -22.19
CA LYS A 429 -15.26 -0.30 -22.96
C LYS A 429 -15.39 0.89 -21.98
N PRO A 430 -15.09 2.13 -22.40
CA PRO A 430 -15.48 3.28 -21.61
C PRO A 430 -16.96 3.08 -21.25
N LEU A 431 -17.33 3.32 -19.99
CA LEU A 431 -18.74 3.54 -19.71
C LEU A 431 -19.12 4.69 -20.64
N SER A 432 -20.03 4.46 -21.59
CA SER A 432 -20.71 5.57 -22.25
C SER A 432 -21.12 6.53 -21.15
N GLN A 433 -20.89 7.83 -21.35
CA GLN A 433 -21.20 8.89 -20.38
C GLN A 433 -22.72 9.05 -20.07
N ASN A 434 -23.51 8.00 -20.26
CA ASN A 434 -24.91 7.90 -19.87
C ASN A 434 -25.08 6.72 -18.93
N GLN A 435 -25.01 6.98 -17.62
CA GLN A 435 -25.90 6.50 -16.55
C GLN A 435 -25.45 7.01 -15.17
#